data_AF-A0AAV3Y9V4-F1
#
_entry.id   AF-A0AAV3Y9V4-F1
#
_cell.length_a   1.000
_cell.length_b   1.000
_cell.length_c   1.000
_cell.angle_alpha   90.00
_cell.angle_beta   90.00
_cell.angle_gamma   90.00
#
_symmetry.space_group_name_H-M   'P 1'
#
loop_
_entity.id
_entity.type
_entity.pdbx_description
1 polymer ?
#
loop_
_entity_poly.entity_id
_entity_poly.type
_entity_poly.pdbx_seq_one_letter_code
_entity_poly.pdbx_strand_id
1 'polypeptide(L)'
;MENKKAVEKPDLNNTNPLWMNNCCESVNHILKQVVSWKSQKLVDLIHKLHSVVQRQFKELRRTLTETGEFVLCPDFAKFKISRDVWLSLEQKQKKIKNIKKFLVHFSELDFVRSTDGQKVLKEPKHGGCKPNQRKRKINARTCVPKKIKIENA
;
A
#
# COMPACT_ATOMS: atom_id res chain seq x y z
N MET A 1 49.76 -10.39 2.81
CA MET A 1 49.09 -11.66 2.47
C MET A 1 47.63 -11.50 2.86
N GLU A 2 46.80 -11.21 1.87
CA GLU A 2 45.37 -10.90 2.03
C GLU A 2 44.55 -12.20 2.08
N ASN A 3 43.88 -12.46 3.21
CA ASN A 3 42.88 -13.51 3.30
C ASN A 3 41.53 -12.96 2.82
N LYS A 4 41.17 -13.27 1.58
CA LYS A 4 39.82 -13.04 1.03
C LYS A 4 38.86 -14.04 1.69
N LYS A 5 38.10 -13.59 2.69
CA LYS A 5 36.93 -14.33 3.18
C LYS A 5 35.87 -14.36 2.09
N ALA A 6 35.52 -15.57 1.65
CA ALA A 6 34.39 -15.81 0.77
C ALA A 6 33.11 -15.31 1.46
N VAL A 7 32.45 -14.33 0.84
CA VAL A 7 31.11 -13.89 1.24
C VAL A 7 30.15 -14.93 0.70
N GLU A 8 29.61 -15.77 1.58
CA GLU A 8 28.51 -16.68 1.28
C GLU A 8 27.35 -15.88 0.67
N LYS A 9 26.92 -16.28 -0.52
CA LYS A 9 25.74 -15.71 -1.17
C LYS A 9 24.52 -16.15 -0.37
N PRO A 10 23.61 -15.24 0.04
CA PRO A 10 22.40 -15.63 0.74
C PRO A 10 21.54 -16.51 -0.19
N ASP A 11 21.11 -17.63 0.37
CA ASP A 11 20.33 -18.68 -0.27
C ASP A 11 18.96 -18.12 -0.73
N LEU A 12 18.71 -18.13 -2.03
CA LEU A 12 17.52 -17.56 -2.68
C LEU A 12 16.24 -18.38 -2.45
N ASN A 13 16.33 -19.49 -1.73
CA ASN A 13 15.24 -20.46 -1.56
C ASN A 13 14.45 -20.31 -0.26
N ASN A 14 14.79 -19.37 0.62
CA ASN A 14 13.92 -19.02 1.75
C ASN A 14 12.87 -17.98 1.32
N THR A 15 12.06 -18.35 0.33
CA THR A 15 10.86 -17.60 -0.02
C THR A 15 9.82 -17.85 1.06
N ASN A 16 9.96 -17.16 2.20
CA ASN A 16 8.76 -16.69 2.89
C ASN A 16 7.92 -16.02 1.79
N PRO A 17 6.69 -16.48 1.52
CA PRO A 17 5.89 -15.90 0.46
C PRO A 17 5.88 -14.40 0.71
N LEU A 18 6.38 -13.63 -0.26
CA LEU A 18 6.26 -12.18 -0.25
C LEU A 18 4.75 -11.88 -0.28
N TRP A 19 4.12 -11.87 0.89
CA TRP A 19 2.71 -11.57 1.10
C TRP A 19 2.46 -10.06 0.96
N MET A 20 3.16 -9.42 0.04
CA MET A 20 3.14 -7.97 -0.14
C MET A 20 2.96 -7.65 -1.61
N ASN A 21 1.83 -8.06 -2.18
CA ASN A 21 1.41 -7.56 -3.49
C ASN A 21 -0.01 -6.98 -3.49
N ASN A 22 -0.76 -7.10 -2.40
CA ASN A 22 -2.19 -6.84 -2.48
C ASN A 22 -2.81 -5.91 -1.41
N CYS A 23 -2.07 -4.92 -0.95
CA CYS A 23 -2.63 -3.94 0.00
C CYS A 23 -3.86 -3.20 -0.57
N CYS A 24 -3.90 -2.96 -1.88
CA CYS A 24 -5.01 -2.28 -2.53
C CYS A 24 -6.23 -3.19 -2.71
N GLU A 25 -6.09 -4.45 -3.15
CA GLU A 25 -7.26 -5.32 -3.23
C GLU A 25 -7.71 -5.83 -1.86
N SER A 26 -6.83 -5.89 -0.85
CA SER A 26 -7.26 -6.19 0.53
C SER A 26 -8.14 -5.07 1.09
N VAL A 27 -7.79 -3.81 0.89
CA VAL A 27 -8.65 -2.67 1.24
C VAL A 27 -9.93 -2.68 0.41
N ASN A 28 -9.86 -2.95 -0.89
CA ASN A 28 -11.06 -3.09 -1.73
C ASN A 28 -11.96 -4.25 -1.30
N HIS A 29 -11.38 -5.35 -0.84
CA HIS A 29 -12.12 -6.49 -0.32
C HIS A 29 -12.86 -6.12 0.96
N ILE A 30 -12.18 -5.45 1.90
CA ILE A 30 -12.81 -4.93 3.12
C ILE A 30 -13.92 -3.93 2.79
N LEU A 31 -13.68 -3.00 1.86
CA LEU A 31 -14.71 -2.05 1.41
C LEU A 31 -15.90 -2.79 0.78
N LYS A 32 -15.64 -3.81 -0.04
CA LYS A 32 -16.69 -4.62 -0.66
C LYS A 32 -17.53 -5.38 0.36
N GLN A 33 -16.92 -5.88 1.43
CA GLN A 33 -17.59 -6.61 2.51
C GLN A 33 -18.37 -5.69 3.46
N VAL A 34 -17.80 -4.54 3.81
CA VAL A 34 -18.35 -3.65 4.85
C VAL A 34 -19.38 -2.67 4.28
N VAL A 35 -19.23 -2.26 3.02
CA VAL A 35 -20.11 -1.28 2.38
C VAL A 35 -21.18 -2.02 1.57
N SER A 36 -22.45 -1.78 1.90
CA SER A 36 -23.55 -2.12 1.00
C SER A 36 -23.50 -1.20 -0.22
N TRP A 37 -23.32 -1.78 -1.41
CA TRP A 37 -23.23 -1.03 -2.67
C TRP A 37 -24.60 -0.61 -3.24
N LYS A 38 -25.67 -0.79 -2.48
CA LYS A 38 -26.99 -0.24 -2.81
C LYS A 38 -27.02 1.26 -2.48
N SER A 39 -27.97 1.97 -3.08
CA SER A 39 -28.21 3.39 -2.77
C SER A 39 -28.45 3.56 -1.27
N GLN A 40 -27.69 4.45 -0.64
CA GLN A 40 -27.75 4.77 0.78
C GLN A 40 -27.59 6.27 0.97
N LYS A 41 -28.00 6.80 2.12
CA LYS A 41 -27.79 8.23 2.42
C LYS A 41 -26.29 8.51 2.43
N LEU A 42 -25.89 9.64 1.82
CA LEU A 42 -24.49 10.03 1.73
C LEU A 42 -23.81 10.08 3.11
N VAL A 43 -24.53 10.55 4.12
CA VAL A 43 -24.05 10.64 5.51
C VAL A 43 -23.68 9.25 6.07
N ASP A 44 -24.50 8.23 5.81
CA ASP A 44 -24.24 6.86 6.27
C ASP A 44 -22.99 6.27 5.59
N LEU A 45 -22.79 6.57 4.30
CA LEU A 45 -21.58 6.18 3.58
C LEU A 45 -20.33 6.86 4.18
N ILE A 46 -20.40 8.16 4.48
CA ILE A 46 -19.29 8.90 5.11
C ILE A 46 -18.92 8.28 6.46
N HIS A 47 -19.91 7.97 7.31
CA HIS A 47 -19.66 7.33 8.60
C HIS A 47 -19.04 5.94 8.46
N LYS A 48 -19.47 5.14 7.48
CA LYS A 48 -18.87 3.82 7.20
C LYS A 48 -17.43 3.92 6.70
N LEU A 49 -17.14 4.85 5.79
CA LEU A 49 -15.77 5.06 5.31
C LEU A 49 -14.87 5.55 6.45
N HIS A 50 -15.37 6.46 7.27
CA HIS A 50 -14.66 6.94 8.44
C HIS A 50 -14.35 5.80 9.43
N SER A 51 -15.30 4.90 9.71
CA SER A 51 -15.07 3.77 10.61
C SER A 51 -14.05 2.77 10.05
N VAL A 52 -14.07 2.51 8.74
CA VAL A 52 -13.05 1.68 8.07
C VAL A 52 -11.67 2.30 8.24
N VAL A 53 -11.53 3.60 7.97
CA VAL A 53 -10.25 4.31 8.14
C VAL A 53 -9.79 4.28 9.60
N GLN A 54 -10.67 4.52 10.56
CA GLN A 54 -10.34 4.44 11.99
C GLN A 54 -9.84 3.04 12.40
N ARG A 55 -10.44 1.98 11.86
CA ARG A 55 -9.98 0.60 12.08
C ARG A 55 -8.57 0.41 11.55
N GLN A 56 -8.28 0.88 10.33
CA GLN A 56 -6.93 0.82 9.75
C GLN A 56 -5.90 1.56 10.61
N PHE A 57 -6.22 2.75 11.11
CA PHE A 57 -5.34 3.49 12.03
C PHE A 57 -5.12 2.75 13.35
N LYS A 58 -6.14 2.05 13.86
CA LYS A 58 -6.02 1.25 15.08
C LYS A 58 -5.09 0.06 14.87
N GLU A 59 -5.20 -0.62 13.72
CA GLU A 59 -4.29 -1.72 13.36
C GLU A 59 -2.86 -1.22 13.12
N LEU A 60 -2.67 -0.10 12.41
CA LEU A 60 -1.35 0.50 12.26
C LEU A 60 -0.71 0.82 13.62
N ARG A 61 -1.48 1.40 14.55
CA ARG A 61 -1.00 1.66 15.91
C ARG A 61 -0.58 0.37 16.62
N ARG A 62 -1.39 -0.67 16.50
CA ARG A 62 -1.13 -2.00 17.06
C ARG A 62 0.19 -2.56 16.54
N THR A 63 0.37 -2.56 15.22
CA THR A 63 1.60 -2.96 14.54
C THR A 63 2.84 -2.18 14.97
N LEU A 64 2.75 -0.86 15.13
CA LEU A 64 3.90 -0.04 15.60
C LEU A 64 4.31 -0.36 17.05
N THR A 65 3.38 -0.89 17.85
CA THR A 65 3.61 -1.28 19.25
C THR A 65 3.83 -2.79 19.44
N GLU A 66 3.92 -3.55 18.34
CA GLU A 66 3.99 -5.02 18.32
C GLU A 66 2.85 -5.71 19.08
N THR A 67 1.67 -5.11 19.02
CA THR A 67 0.46 -5.73 19.54
C THR A 67 -0.43 -6.11 18.36
N GLY A 68 -1.17 -7.21 18.47
CA GLY A 68 -2.09 -7.65 17.41
C GLY A 68 -1.48 -8.65 16.43
N GLU A 69 -2.20 -8.86 15.32
CA GLU A 69 -1.92 -9.92 14.34
C GLU A 69 -0.94 -9.48 13.25
N PHE A 70 -0.78 -8.17 13.06
CA PHE A 70 0.05 -7.60 12.00
C PHE A 70 1.42 -7.17 12.53
N VAL A 71 2.47 -7.58 11.83
CA VAL A 71 3.87 -7.27 12.15
C VAL A 71 4.42 -6.23 11.18
N LEU A 72 5.26 -5.33 11.71
CA LEU A 72 5.91 -4.31 10.91
C LEU A 72 7.00 -4.94 10.01
N CYS A 73 7.02 -4.56 8.74
CA CYS A 73 8.06 -5.02 7.81
C CYS A 73 9.47 -4.57 8.30
N PRO A 74 10.52 -5.41 8.15
CA PRO A 74 11.88 -5.10 8.63
C PRO A 74 12.41 -3.73 8.17
N ASP A 75 12.08 -3.31 6.94
CA ASP A 75 12.47 -2.00 6.38
C ASP A 75 11.97 -0.81 7.21
N PHE A 76 10.88 -1.00 7.96
CA PHE A 76 10.26 0.01 8.81
C PHE A 76 10.52 -0.21 10.30
N ALA A 77 11.39 -1.15 10.68
CA ALA A 77 11.68 -1.47 12.09
C ALA A 77 12.09 -0.24 12.92
N LYS A 78 12.67 0.79 12.29
CA LYS A 78 13.00 2.08 12.93
C LYS A 78 11.80 2.85 13.50
N PHE A 79 10.58 2.57 13.04
CA PHE A 79 9.35 3.19 13.55
C PHE A 79 8.69 2.40 14.67
N LYS A 80 9.23 1.24 15.02
CA LYS A 80 8.76 0.43 16.13
C LYS A 80 8.91 1.22 17.44
N ILE A 81 7.88 1.16 18.27
CA ILE A 81 7.84 1.81 19.58
C ILE A 81 7.52 0.75 20.61
N SER A 82 8.35 0.64 21.65
CA SER A 82 8.05 -0.26 22.77
C SER A 82 6.71 0.10 23.42
N ARG A 83 5.96 -0.91 23.85
CA ARG A 83 4.65 -0.74 24.50
C ARG A 83 4.72 0.18 25.71
N ASP A 84 5.78 0.07 26.51
CA ASP A 84 5.95 0.88 27.72
C ASP A 84 6.18 2.36 27.38
N VAL A 85 6.99 2.61 26.36
CA VAL A 85 7.19 3.95 25.80
C VAL A 85 5.89 4.49 25.22
N TRP A 86 5.07 3.64 24.58
CA TRP A 86 3.79 4.06 24.04
C TRP A 86 2.76 4.41 25.13
N LEU A 87 2.77 3.68 26.25
CA LEU A 87 1.89 3.93 27.39
C LEU A 87 2.31 5.21 28.14
N SER A 88 3.61 5.42 28.34
CA SER A 88 4.15 6.62 29.00
C SER A 88 3.96 7.92 28.20
N LEU A 89 3.71 7.82 26.88
CA LEU A 89 3.28 8.95 26.06
C LEU A 89 1.82 9.34 26.41
N GLU A 90 1.65 10.08 27.49
CA GLU A 90 0.34 10.54 27.99
C GLU A 90 -0.37 11.48 27.00
N GLN A 91 0.40 12.29 26.26
CA GLN A 91 -0.16 13.20 25.26
C GLN A 91 -0.61 12.47 23.99
N LYS A 92 -1.92 12.52 23.70
CA LYS A 92 -2.53 12.13 22.41
C LYS A 92 -1.77 12.73 21.21
N GLN A 93 -1.29 13.96 21.34
CA GLN A 93 -0.53 14.64 20.27
C GLN A 93 0.79 13.95 19.94
N LYS A 94 1.52 13.42 20.93
CA LYS A 94 2.80 12.72 20.69
C LYS A 94 2.58 11.38 19.99
N LYS A 95 1.51 10.66 20.35
CA LYS A 95 1.08 9.42 19.67
C LYS A 95 0.74 9.68 18.20
N ILE A 96 0.00 10.76 17.92
CA ILE A 96 -0.34 11.17 16.55
C ILE A 96 0.93 11.56 15.77
N LYS A 97 1.89 12.27 16.38
CA LYS A 97 3.16 12.63 15.73
C LYS A 97 3.94 11.40 15.25
N ASN A 98 4.01 10.34 16.05
CA ASN A 98 4.73 9.12 15.67
C ASN A 98 4.06 8.40 14.48
N ILE A 99 2.73 8.30 14.48
CA ILE A 99 1.98 7.75 13.35
C ILE A 99 2.18 8.63 12.10
N LYS A 100 2.14 9.96 12.24
CA LYS A 100 2.40 10.89 11.13
C LYS A 100 3.80 10.71 10.55
N LYS A 101 4.83 10.55 11.38
CA LYS A 101 6.20 10.29 10.91
C LYS A 101 6.27 9.03 10.05
N PHE A 102 5.60 7.97 10.47
CA PHE A 102 5.50 6.74 9.68
C PHE A 102 4.80 6.98 8.34
N LEU A 103 3.65 7.65 8.34
CA LEU A 103 2.88 7.92 7.12
C LEU A 103 3.61 8.83 6.13
N VAL A 104 4.30 9.87 6.62
CA VAL A 104 5.11 10.75 5.78
C VAL A 104 6.25 9.96 5.14
N HIS A 105 6.96 9.15 5.92
CA HIS A 105 8.03 8.33 5.37
C HIS A 105 7.50 7.32 4.34
N PHE A 106 6.33 6.74 4.58
CA PHE A 106 5.69 5.84 3.62
C PHE A 106 5.31 6.57 2.33
N SER A 107 4.84 7.82 2.41
CA SER A 107 4.51 8.63 1.22
C SER A 107 5.74 9.10 0.42
N GLU A 108 6.93 9.10 1.03
CA GLU A 108 8.19 9.43 0.35
C GLU A 108 8.80 8.23 -0.37
N LEU A 109 8.30 7.02 -0.10
CA LEU A 109 8.67 5.81 -0.82
C LEU A 109 7.91 5.79 -2.17
N ASP A 110 8.28 6.71 -3.05
CA ASP A 110 7.86 6.74 -4.47
C ASP A 110 8.49 5.56 -5.24
N PHE A 111 8.51 4.34 -4.70
CA PHE A 111 9.21 3.21 -5.31
C PHE A 111 8.22 2.11 -5.66
N VAL A 112 8.00 1.93 -6.96
CA VAL A 112 7.19 0.85 -7.51
C VAL A 112 8.10 -0.35 -7.73
N ARG A 113 7.80 -1.47 -7.05
CA ARG A 113 8.43 -2.76 -7.34
C ARG A 113 7.75 -3.41 -8.55
N SER A 114 8.56 -3.88 -9.49
CA SER A 114 8.10 -4.74 -10.59
C SER A 114 7.44 -6.01 -10.04
N THR A 115 6.49 -6.57 -10.78
CA THR A 115 5.73 -7.78 -10.43
C THR A 115 6.64 -8.96 -10.04
N ASP A 116 7.82 -9.05 -10.65
CA ASP A 116 8.79 -10.13 -10.40
C ASP A 116 9.76 -9.80 -9.25
N GLY A 117 9.59 -8.66 -8.58
CA GLY A 117 10.40 -8.21 -7.44
C GLY A 117 11.83 -7.75 -7.78
N GLN A 118 12.28 -7.96 -9.01
CA GLN A 118 13.68 -7.73 -9.40
C GLN A 118 14.07 -6.26 -9.62
N LYS A 119 13.10 -5.37 -9.83
CA LYS A 119 13.37 -3.95 -10.13
C LYS A 119 12.51 -3.03 -9.27
N VAL A 120 13.18 -2.10 -8.59
CA VAL A 120 12.56 -1.02 -7.81
C VAL A 120 12.76 0.27 -8.60
N LEU A 121 11.68 0.83 -9.15
CA LEU A 121 11.73 2.06 -9.93
C LEU A 121 11.14 3.20 -9.12
N LYS A 122 11.76 4.39 -9.17
CA LYS A 122 11.09 5.59 -8.69
C LYS A 122 9.88 5.89 -9.57
N GLU A 123 8.72 6.14 -8.98
CA GLU A 123 7.55 6.60 -9.71
C GLU A 123 7.91 7.95 -10.35
N PRO A 124 7.71 8.10 -11.67
CA PRO A 124 8.03 9.36 -12.33
C PRO A 124 7.08 10.44 -11.80
N LYS A 125 7.62 11.45 -11.11
CA LYS A 125 6.87 12.59 -10.54
C LYS A 125 5.99 13.35 -11.55
N HIS A 126 6.26 13.17 -12.85
CA HIS A 126 5.47 13.69 -13.95
C HIS A 126 5.10 12.54 -14.87
N GLY A 127 3.81 12.40 -15.21
CA GLY A 127 3.33 11.40 -16.16
C GLY A 127 4.17 11.49 -17.44
N GLY A 128 5.05 10.52 -17.64
CA GLY A 128 6.14 10.62 -18.60
C GLY A 128 5.63 10.87 -20.01
N CYS A 129 5.87 12.07 -20.53
CA CYS A 129 5.84 12.30 -21.96
C CYS A 129 7.06 11.58 -22.55
N LYS A 130 6.85 10.74 -23.56
CA LYS A 130 7.99 10.18 -24.31
C LYS A 130 8.84 11.32 -24.89
N PRO A 131 10.14 11.11 -25.14
CA PRO A 131 10.93 12.07 -25.93
C PRO A 131 10.16 12.44 -27.20
N ASN A 132 9.96 13.75 -27.44
CA ASN A 132 9.15 14.37 -28.51
C ASN A 132 7.61 14.36 -28.34
N GLN A 133 7.06 13.87 -27.23
CA GLN A 133 5.61 13.86 -27.01
C GLN A 133 5.14 15.17 -26.34
N ARG A 134 4.65 16.14 -27.14
CA ARG A 134 4.12 17.43 -26.63
C ARG A 134 2.78 17.35 -25.90
N LYS A 135 1.98 16.29 -26.10
CA LYS A 135 0.62 16.15 -25.54
C LYS A 135 0.50 14.95 -24.61
N ARG A 136 -0.29 15.08 -23.53
CA ARG A 136 -0.58 13.97 -22.60
C ARG A 136 -1.16 12.77 -23.36
N LYS A 137 -0.85 11.55 -22.90
CA LYS A 137 -1.45 10.32 -23.42
C LYS A 137 -2.96 10.36 -23.15
N ILE A 138 -3.76 10.58 -24.19
CA ILE A 138 -5.21 10.40 -24.10
C ILE A 138 -5.43 8.88 -24.13
N ASN A 139 -6.04 8.33 -23.08
CA ASN A 139 -6.41 6.91 -23.07
C ASN A 139 -7.27 6.64 -24.31
N ALA A 140 -6.89 5.64 -25.11
CA ALA A 140 -7.70 5.20 -26.23
C ALA A 140 -9.07 4.78 -25.67
N ARG A 141 -10.15 5.42 -26.13
CA ARG A 141 -11.50 5.03 -25.74
C ARG A 141 -11.74 3.62 -26.29
N THR A 142 -12.02 2.67 -25.41
CA THR A 142 -12.48 1.34 -25.82
C THR A 142 -13.87 1.49 -26.43
N CYS A 143 -13.96 1.45 -27.75
CA CYS A 143 -15.24 1.35 -28.44
C CYS A 143 -15.71 -0.10 -28.35
N VAL A 144 -16.90 -0.31 -27.79
CA VAL A 144 -17.56 -1.62 -27.82
C VAL A 144 -17.94 -1.91 -29.28
N PRO A 145 -17.59 -3.08 -29.85
CA PRO A 145 -18.03 -3.42 -31.20
C PRO A 145 -19.56 -3.48 -31.22
N LYS A 146 -20.18 -2.74 -32.16
CA LYS A 146 -21.63 -2.80 -32.37
C LYS A 146 -21.99 -4.24 -32.77
N LYS A 147 -22.97 -4.83 -32.07
CA LYS A 147 -23.51 -6.15 -32.43
C LYS A 147 -23.99 -6.10 -33.89
N ILE A 148 -23.34 -6.86 -34.76
CA ILE A 148 -23.82 -7.10 -36.12
C ILE A 148 -25.02 -8.03 -35.98
N LYS A 149 -26.19 -7.61 -36.44
CA LYS A 149 -27.34 -8.52 -36.59
C LYS A 149 -26.97 -9.49 -37.71
N ILE A 150 -26.81 -10.76 -37.36
CA ILE A 150 -26.76 -11.84 -38.34
C ILE A 150 -28.22 -12.07 -38.73
N GLU A 151 -28.60 -11.65 -39.93
CA GLU A 151 -29.86 -12.07 -40.54
C GLU A 151 -29.64 -13.50 -41.03
N ASN A 152 -30.39 -14.44 -40.47
CA ASN A 152 -30.35 -15.83 -40.91
C ASN A 152 -30.99 -15.89 -42.30
N ALA A 153 -30.19 -16.30 -43.29
CA ALA A 153 -30.65 -16.63 -44.64
C ALA A 153 -31.43 -17.95 -44.65
#